data_AF-A0A255XMW2-F1
#
_entry.id   AF-A0A255XMW2-F1
#
_cell.length_a   1.000
_cell.length_b   1.000
_cell.length_c   1.000
_cell.angle_alpha   90.00
_cell.angle_beta   90.00
_cell.angle_gamma   90.00
#
_symmetry.space_group_name_H-M   'P 1'
#
loop_
_entity.id
_entity.type
_entity.pdbx_description
1 polymer ?
#
loop_
_entity_poly.entity_id
_entity_poly.type
_entity_poly.pdbx_seq_one_letter_code
_entity_poly.pdbx_strand_id
1 'polypeptide(L)'
;MSGEPLEPRFQGDEDYLCSLYAVLNGVLRLAPDLDQPAIIRLFRALCRALDRDDRLLTTLIDGGGGPTVELLLTACVKTLSPALPLSWDRLMLPPTNPFTTLRRLARAEASLLMTYRHAEGGHWTVIDRVGSKYLHLFDSMGFGPLPLADCGFSGTPPYRFSRRVYRLRRV
;
A
#
# COMPACT_ATOMS: atom_id res chain seq x y z
N MET A 1 -25.09 28.85 -19.03
CA MET A 1 -24.19 27.79 -18.53
C MET A 1 -24.36 27.76 -17.02
N SER A 2 -25.04 26.73 -16.52
CA SER A 2 -25.14 26.47 -15.07
C SER A 2 -23.76 26.08 -14.57
N GLY A 3 -23.10 26.97 -13.84
CA GLY A 3 -21.83 26.65 -13.19
C GLY A 3 -22.12 25.75 -12.01
N GLU A 4 -21.97 24.43 -12.20
CA GLU A 4 -21.91 23.53 -11.06
C GLU A 4 -20.72 23.93 -10.17
N PRO A 5 -20.87 23.91 -8.84
CA PRO A 5 -19.79 24.24 -7.93
C PRO A 5 -18.61 23.29 -8.17
N LEU A 6 -17.41 23.84 -8.34
CA LEU A 6 -16.19 23.03 -8.38
C LEU A 6 -15.97 22.42 -6.99
N GLU A 7 -15.97 21.09 -6.90
CA GLU A 7 -15.59 20.38 -5.68
C GLU A 7 -14.07 20.50 -5.45
N PRO A 8 -13.63 20.71 -4.20
CA PRO A 8 -12.21 20.69 -3.87
C PRO A 8 -11.62 19.30 -4.15
N ARG A 9 -10.43 19.26 -4.76
CA ARG A 9 -9.68 18.03 -4.98
C ARG A 9 -9.15 17.49 -3.65
N PHE A 10 -9.23 16.19 -3.40
CA PHE A 10 -8.66 15.59 -2.21
C PHE A 10 -7.17 15.36 -2.41
N GLN A 11 -6.41 15.54 -1.32
CA GLN A 11 -4.99 15.21 -1.31
C GLN A 11 -4.83 13.69 -1.55
N GLY A 12 -4.05 13.30 -2.55
CA GLY A 12 -3.97 11.91 -3.04
C GLY A 12 -4.69 11.65 -4.36
N ASP A 13 -5.59 12.54 -4.81
CA ASP A 13 -6.35 12.34 -6.06
C ASP A 13 -5.50 12.61 -7.31
N GLU A 14 -4.60 13.60 -7.22
CA GLU A 14 -3.79 14.10 -8.35
C GLU A 14 -2.29 13.78 -8.17
N ASP A 15 -1.92 13.12 -7.06
CA ASP A 15 -0.54 12.72 -6.78
C ASP A 15 -0.35 11.21 -6.91
N TYR A 16 0.82 10.79 -7.39
CA TYR A 16 1.13 9.36 -7.59
C TYR A 16 1.81 8.72 -6.36
N LEU A 17 1.58 9.25 -5.15
CA LEU A 17 2.23 8.80 -3.92
C LEU A 17 1.63 7.49 -3.35
N CYS A 18 0.89 6.70 -4.13
CA CYS A 18 0.26 5.46 -3.69
C CYS A 18 1.24 4.50 -2.99
N SER A 19 2.50 4.45 -3.42
CA SER A 19 3.55 3.64 -2.77
C SER A 19 3.88 4.14 -1.35
N LEU A 20 3.87 5.45 -1.12
CA LEU A 20 4.08 6.07 0.20
C LEU A 20 2.88 5.82 1.10
N TYR A 21 1.67 6.07 0.59
CA TYR A 21 0.43 5.82 1.35
C TYR A 21 0.25 4.34 1.67
N ALA A 22 0.62 3.41 0.79
CA ALA A 22 0.59 1.98 1.09
C ALA A 22 1.50 1.61 2.29
N VAL A 23 2.68 2.23 2.42
CA VAL A 23 3.56 2.04 3.59
C VAL A 23 2.95 2.66 4.85
N LEU A 24 2.41 3.88 4.74
CA LEU A 24 1.73 4.55 5.85
C LEU A 24 0.53 3.75 6.36
N ASN A 25 -0.38 3.38 5.47
CA ASN A 25 -1.54 2.52 5.75
C ASN A 25 -1.09 1.16 6.30
N GLY A 26 0.04 0.65 5.83
CA GLY A 26 0.61 -0.59 6.33
C GLY A 26 0.97 -0.52 7.81
N VAL A 27 1.50 0.62 8.26
CA VAL A 27 1.76 0.90 9.68
C VAL A 27 0.46 1.11 10.45
N LEU A 28 -0.46 1.94 9.94
CA LEU A 28 -1.73 2.23 10.61
C LEU A 28 -2.55 0.96 10.84
N ARG A 29 -2.53 0.03 9.89
CA ARG A 29 -3.10 -1.30 10.06
C ARG A 29 -2.46 -2.07 11.23
N LEU A 30 -1.14 -2.02 11.35
CA LEU A 30 -0.40 -2.72 12.40
C LEU A 30 -0.54 -2.04 13.76
N ALA A 31 -0.73 -0.73 13.80
CA ALA A 31 -0.80 0.09 14.99
C ALA A 31 -1.93 1.13 14.83
N PRO A 32 -3.20 0.72 14.98
CA PRO A 32 -4.36 1.60 14.77
C PRO A 32 -4.42 2.75 15.78
N ASP A 33 -3.80 2.57 16.95
CA ASP A 33 -3.74 3.57 18.01
C ASP A 33 -2.52 4.51 17.90
N LEU A 34 -1.82 4.50 16.76
CA LEU A 34 -0.66 5.37 16.54
C LEU A 34 -1.11 6.84 16.53
N ASP A 35 -0.47 7.67 17.34
CA ASP A 35 -0.85 9.07 17.47
C ASP A 35 -0.54 9.93 16.23
N GLN A 36 -1.28 11.01 16.06
CA GLN A 36 -1.11 11.93 14.93
C GLN A 36 0.33 12.47 14.80
N PRO A 37 1.04 12.84 15.89
CA PRO A 37 2.44 13.23 15.80
C PRO A 37 3.35 12.14 15.23
N ALA A 38 3.16 10.87 15.58
CA ALA A 38 3.92 9.76 15.03
C ALA A 38 3.60 9.50 13.55
N ILE A 39 2.33 9.62 13.16
CA ILE A 39 1.89 9.54 11.77
C ILE A 39 2.58 10.63 10.92
N ILE A 40 2.56 11.88 11.37
CA ILE A 40 3.22 13.00 10.69
C ILE A 40 4.74 12.79 10.61
N ARG A 41 5.36 12.31 11.69
CA ARG A 41 6.80 12.00 11.72
C ARG A 41 7.15 10.91 10.72
N LEU A 42 6.36 9.86 10.63
CA LEU A 42 6.53 8.80 9.64
C LEU A 42 6.39 9.36 8.22
N PHE A 43 5.31 10.08 7.93
CA PHE A 43 5.09 10.68 6.61
C PHE A 43 6.29 11.54 6.17
N ARG A 44 6.76 12.43 7.05
CA ARG A 44 7.96 13.26 6.78
C ARG A 44 9.21 12.43 6.55
N ALA A 45 9.40 11.34 7.29
CA ALA A 45 10.54 10.46 7.12
C ALA A 45 10.51 9.72 5.76
N LEU A 46 9.32 9.32 5.31
CA LEU A 46 9.11 8.72 3.99
C LEU A 46 9.40 9.72 2.87
N CYS A 47 8.88 10.95 2.94
CA CYS A 47 9.21 12.01 1.97
C CYS A 47 10.72 12.28 1.92
N ARG A 48 11.37 12.40 3.08
CA ARG A 48 12.83 12.60 3.17
C ARG A 48 13.64 11.42 2.63
N ALA A 49 13.09 10.20 2.66
CA ALA A 49 13.76 9.04 2.09
C ALA A 49 13.71 9.09 0.57
N LEU A 50 12.57 9.46 -0.02
CA LEU A 50 12.45 9.69 -1.46
C LEU A 50 13.33 10.84 -1.93
N ASP A 51 13.35 11.95 -1.19
CA ASP A 51 14.13 13.15 -1.50
C ASP A 51 15.63 12.84 -1.53
N ARG A 52 16.14 12.12 -0.53
CA ARG A 52 17.55 11.71 -0.45
C ARG A 52 18.00 10.74 -1.53
N ASP A 53 17.07 10.07 -2.20
CA ASP A 53 17.35 9.13 -3.30
C ASP A 53 17.02 9.76 -4.67
N ASP A 54 16.78 11.08 -4.72
CA ASP A 54 16.35 11.83 -5.91
C ASP A 54 15.08 11.25 -6.57
N ARG A 55 14.22 10.59 -5.76
CA ARG A 55 12.99 9.92 -6.20
C ARG A 55 11.71 10.70 -5.93
N LEU A 56 11.77 11.77 -5.13
CA LEU A 56 10.55 12.44 -4.67
C LEU A 56 9.72 12.98 -5.84
N LEU A 57 10.34 13.74 -6.74
CA LEU A 57 9.65 14.33 -7.89
C LEU A 57 9.09 13.25 -8.83
N THR A 58 9.89 12.25 -9.20
CA THR A 58 9.45 11.14 -10.04
C THR A 58 8.33 10.34 -9.39
N THR A 59 8.39 10.10 -8.08
CA THR A 59 7.32 9.37 -7.38
C THR A 59 6.04 10.20 -7.31
N LEU A 60 6.15 11.52 -7.20
CA LEU A 60 5.01 12.43 -7.19
C LEU A 60 4.29 12.48 -8.54
N ILE A 61 5.04 12.45 -9.65
CA ILE A 61 4.51 12.63 -11.01
C ILE A 61 4.19 11.29 -11.71
N ASP A 62 5.06 10.29 -11.56
CA ASP A 62 4.98 9.03 -12.32
C ASP A 62 4.66 7.82 -11.43
N GLY A 63 4.73 8.00 -10.10
CA GLY A 63 4.51 6.96 -9.12
C GLY A 63 5.73 6.13 -8.76
N GLY A 64 5.55 5.25 -7.78
CA GLY A 64 6.62 4.43 -7.20
C GLY A 64 6.56 2.97 -7.62
N GLY A 65 7.68 2.41 -8.06
CA GLY A 65 7.83 0.97 -8.31
C GLY A 65 8.24 0.17 -7.07
N GLY A 66 8.54 -1.12 -7.26
CA GLY A 66 9.06 -1.99 -6.18
C GLY A 66 10.27 -1.43 -5.42
N PRO A 67 11.31 -0.89 -6.10
CA PRO A 67 12.44 -0.24 -5.41
C PRO A 67 12.02 0.94 -4.53
N THR A 68 11.03 1.73 -4.96
CA THR A 68 10.49 2.84 -4.15
C THR A 68 9.85 2.30 -2.87
N VAL A 69 9.05 1.23 -2.96
CA VAL A 69 8.44 0.61 -1.76
C VAL A 69 9.50 0.02 -0.82
N GLU A 70 10.55 -0.61 -1.35
CA GLU A 70 11.65 -1.17 -0.53
C GLU A 70 12.41 -0.07 0.24
N LEU A 71 12.66 1.07 -0.42
CA LEU A 71 13.25 2.25 0.21
C LEU A 71 12.35 2.79 1.34
N LEU A 72 11.05 2.94 1.06
CA LEU A 72 10.07 3.46 2.01
C LEU A 72 9.87 2.54 3.21
N LEU A 73 9.78 1.22 3.01
CA LEU A 73 9.70 0.23 4.09
C LEU A 73 10.94 0.27 5.00
N THR A 74 12.12 0.46 4.40
CA THR A 74 13.36 0.61 5.15
C THR A 74 13.37 1.90 5.99
N ALA A 75 12.91 3.01 5.42
CA ALA A 75 12.77 4.27 6.16
C ALA A 75 11.72 4.18 7.27
N CYS A 76 10.61 3.51 7.02
CA CYS A 76 9.56 3.22 7.99
C CYS A 76 10.10 2.47 9.20
N VAL A 77 10.75 1.32 8.97
CA VAL A 77 11.35 0.52 10.05
C VAL A 77 12.33 1.36 10.86
N LYS A 78 13.28 2.07 10.22
CA LYS A 78 14.25 2.92 10.93
C LYS A 78 13.59 4.01 11.78
N THR A 79 12.49 4.57 11.30
CA THR A 79 11.80 5.70 11.96
C THR A 79 10.95 5.24 13.15
N LEU A 80 10.34 4.07 13.05
CA LEU A 80 9.39 3.57 14.04
C LEU A 80 10.00 2.60 15.05
N SER A 81 11.07 1.87 14.70
CA SER A 81 11.66 0.83 15.57
C SER A 81 11.88 1.20 17.04
N PRO A 82 12.26 2.43 17.42
CA PRO A 82 12.38 2.79 18.84
C PRO A 82 11.08 2.70 19.64
N ALA A 83 9.93 2.92 19.01
CA ALA A 83 8.61 2.93 19.66
C ALA A 83 7.72 1.75 19.23
N LEU A 84 7.97 1.21 18.04
CA LEU A 84 7.25 0.10 17.44
C LEU A 84 8.28 -0.73 16.66
N PRO A 85 8.84 -1.79 17.26
CA PRO A 85 9.78 -2.68 16.59
C PRO A 85 9.13 -3.30 15.36
N LEU A 86 9.68 -3.01 14.18
CA LEU A 86 9.17 -3.49 12.90
C LEU A 86 10.26 -4.20 12.12
N SER A 87 9.84 -5.15 11.28
CA SER A 87 10.67 -5.73 10.23
C SER A 87 9.84 -5.90 8.97
N TRP A 88 10.51 -5.97 7.82
CA TRP A 88 9.84 -6.30 6.57
C TRP A 88 10.60 -7.37 5.81
N ASP A 89 9.86 -8.15 5.03
CA ASP A 89 10.40 -9.10 4.06
C ASP A 89 9.59 -9.10 2.77
N ARG A 90 10.21 -9.64 1.71
CA ARG A 90 9.59 -9.79 0.40
C ARG A 90 9.27 -11.26 0.18
N LEU A 91 8.01 -11.52 -0.15
CA LEU A 91 7.47 -12.85 -0.40
C LEU A 91 7.01 -12.97 -1.86
N MET A 92 7.01 -14.20 -2.35
CA MET A 92 6.41 -14.55 -3.63
C MET A 92 5.23 -15.49 -3.37
N LEU A 93 4.03 -15.09 -3.75
CA LEU A 93 2.86 -15.96 -3.67
C LEU A 93 3.01 -17.14 -4.62
N PRO A 94 2.50 -18.33 -4.26
CA PRO A 94 2.49 -19.47 -5.16
C PRO A 94 1.67 -19.18 -6.42
N PRO A 95 1.97 -19.84 -7.56
CA PRO A 95 1.19 -19.68 -8.79
C PRO A 95 -0.21 -20.25 -8.64
N THR A 96 -0.36 -21.29 -7.80
CA THR A 96 -1.63 -21.93 -7.47
C THR A 96 -2.14 -21.43 -6.13
N ASN A 97 -3.44 -21.15 -6.04
CA ASN A 97 -4.11 -20.72 -4.81
C ASN A 97 -3.49 -19.51 -4.08
N PRO A 98 -3.16 -18.40 -4.77
CA PRO A 98 -2.52 -17.23 -4.17
C PRO A 98 -3.39 -16.59 -3.07
N PHE A 99 -4.72 -16.53 -3.23
CA PHE A 99 -5.63 -15.99 -2.22
C PHE A 99 -5.66 -16.81 -0.93
N THR A 100 -5.53 -18.14 -1.01
CA THR A 100 -5.41 -18.99 0.18
C THR A 100 -4.14 -18.64 0.96
N THR A 101 -3.03 -18.42 0.25
CA THR A 101 -1.77 -17.99 0.87
C THR A 101 -1.89 -16.60 1.48
N LEU A 102 -2.49 -15.64 0.76
CA LEU A 102 -2.74 -14.30 1.29
C LEU A 102 -3.60 -14.31 2.54
N ARG A 103 -4.68 -15.11 2.56
CA ARG A 103 -5.53 -15.27 3.74
C ARG A 103 -4.75 -15.76 4.95
N ARG A 104 -3.82 -16.71 4.75
CA ARG A 104 -2.96 -17.23 5.83
C ARG A 104 -1.96 -16.19 6.34
N LEU A 105 -1.47 -15.32 5.45
CA LEU A 105 -0.49 -14.28 5.74
C LEU A 105 -1.11 -13.02 6.36
N ALA A 106 -2.36 -12.69 6.02
CA ALA A 106 -3.08 -11.49 6.49
C ALA A 106 -3.57 -11.66 7.95
N ARG A 107 -2.61 -11.74 8.87
CA ARG A 107 -2.83 -11.84 10.32
C ARG A 107 -2.72 -10.46 10.98
N ALA A 108 -3.21 -10.33 12.22
CA ALA A 108 -3.19 -9.06 12.96
C ALA A 108 -1.78 -8.44 13.08
N GLU A 109 -0.75 -9.27 13.21
CA GLU A 109 0.65 -8.82 13.40
C GLU A 109 1.39 -8.55 12.07
N ALA A 110 0.70 -8.69 10.93
CA ALA A 110 1.28 -8.52 9.61
C ALA A 110 0.42 -7.62 8.72
N SER A 111 1.07 -6.67 8.06
CA SER A 111 0.50 -5.91 6.96
C SER A 111 1.12 -6.36 5.65
N LEU A 112 0.28 -6.57 4.63
CA LEU A 112 0.70 -7.07 3.33
C LEU A 112 0.48 -5.98 2.29
N LEU A 113 1.57 -5.43 1.77
CA LEU A 113 1.56 -4.46 0.70
C LEU A 113 1.69 -5.19 -0.64
N MET A 114 0.84 -4.78 -1.59
CA MET A 114 0.78 -5.39 -2.92
C MET A 114 0.51 -4.32 -3.95
N THR A 115 0.95 -4.57 -5.19
CA THR A 115 0.53 -3.78 -6.34
C THR A 115 -0.49 -4.55 -7.15
N TYR A 116 -1.47 -3.85 -7.70
CA TYR A 116 -2.34 -4.35 -8.76
C TYR A 116 -2.41 -3.36 -9.91
N ARG A 117 -2.78 -3.82 -11.10
CA ARG A 117 -3.09 -2.98 -12.25
C ARG A 117 -4.60 -2.94 -12.48
N HIS A 118 -5.13 -1.76 -12.78
CA HIS A 118 -6.48 -1.51 -13.26
C HIS A 118 -6.42 -0.65 -14.54
N ALA A 119 -7.58 -0.22 -15.05
CA ALA A 119 -7.68 0.49 -16.33
C ALA A 119 -6.84 1.79 -16.40
N GLU A 120 -6.64 2.46 -15.27
CA GLU A 120 -5.94 3.76 -15.19
C GLU A 120 -4.45 3.61 -14.89
N GLY A 121 -3.99 2.42 -14.46
CA GLY A 121 -2.58 2.22 -14.14
C GLY A 121 -2.31 1.16 -13.09
N GLY A 122 -1.06 1.16 -12.60
CA GLY A 122 -0.64 0.35 -11.46
C GLY A 122 -0.82 1.11 -10.16
N HIS A 123 -1.40 0.45 -9.16
CA HIS A 123 -1.64 1.01 -7.83
C HIS A 123 -0.97 0.18 -6.75
N TRP A 124 -0.57 0.81 -5.66
CA TRP A 124 -0.11 0.13 -4.44
C TRP A 124 -1.18 0.18 -3.38
N THR A 125 -1.37 -0.93 -2.69
CA THR A 125 -2.39 -1.06 -1.66
C THR A 125 -1.92 -1.98 -0.53
N VAL A 126 -2.67 -1.99 0.56
CA VAL A 126 -2.52 -2.90 1.68
C VAL A 126 -3.70 -3.87 1.69
N ILE A 127 -3.44 -5.16 1.87
CA ILE A 127 -4.49 -6.15 2.07
C ILE A 127 -5.03 -6.04 3.50
N ASP A 128 -6.29 -5.67 3.63
CA ASP A 128 -6.99 -5.68 4.91
C ASP A 128 -7.44 -7.09 5.29
N ARG A 129 -8.21 -7.73 4.42
CA ARG A 129 -8.79 -9.04 4.72
C ARG A 129 -9.10 -9.80 3.46
N VAL A 130 -8.84 -11.09 3.47
CA VAL A 130 -9.23 -12.00 2.37
C VAL A 130 -10.46 -12.79 2.79
N GLY A 131 -11.64 -12.30 2.42
CA GLY A 131 -12.93 -12.96 2.64
C GLY A 131 -13.12 -14.16 1.72
N SER A 132 -14.28 -14.81 1.80
CA SER A 132 -14.65 -15.94 0.91
C SER A 132 -14.97 -15.49 -0.53
N LYS A 133 -15.52 -14.28 -0.68
CA LYS A 133 -15.93 -13.69 -1.97
C LYS A 133 -15.23 -12.38 -2.31
N TYR A 134 -14.66 -11.70 -1.33
CA TYR A 134 -14.10 -10.35 -1.49
C TYR A 134 -12.69 -10.23 -0.92
N LEU A 135 -11.88 -9.41 -1.57
CA LEU A 135 -10.61 -8.90 -1.09
C LEU A 135 -10.83 -7.48 -0.55
N HIS A 136 -10.66 -7.30 0.75
CA HIS A 136 -10.74 -5.99 1.39
C HIS A 136 -9.37 -5.34 1.34
N LEU A 137 -9.33 -4.09 0.88
CA LEU A 137 -8.14 -3.27 0.80
C LEU A 137 -8.17 -2.21 1.90
N PHE A 138 -6.99 -1.83 2.37
CA PHE A 138 -6.79 -0.67 3.24
C PHE A 138 -6.04 0.39 2.44
N ASP A 139 -6.81 1.07 1.59
CA ASP A 139 -6.34 1.93 0.51
C ASP A 139 -6.78 3.38 0.71
N SER A 140 -5.96 4.33 0.25
CA SER A 140 -6.27 5.77 0.27
C SER A 140 -7.21 6.21 -0.86
N MET A 141 -7.29 5.47 -1.97
CA MET A 141 -8.18 5.80 -3.10
C MET A 141 -9.61 5.27 -2.92
N GLY A 142 -9.88 4.59 -1.80
CA GLY A 142 -11.22 4.07 -1.51
C GLY A 142 -11.67 2.95 -2.44
N PHE A 143 -10.74 2.25 -3.12
CA PHE A 143 -11.11 1.04 -3.87
C PHE A 143 -11.66 0.01 -2.89
N GLY A 144 -12.99 -0.13 -2.90
CA GLY A 144 -13.77 -0.91 -1.93
C GLY A 144 -13.44 -2.40 -1.94
N PRO A 145 -14.19 -3.24 -1.21
CA PRO A 145 -13.97 -4.67 -1.28
C PRO A 145 -14.09 -5.17 -2.72
N LEU A 146 -12.98 -5.66 -3.27
CA LEU A 146 -12.92 -6.14 -4.64
C LEU A 146 -13.46 -7.57 -4.70
N PRO A 147 -14.38 -7.92 -5.63
CA PRO A 147 -14.79 -9.30 -5.83
C PRO A 147 -13.57 -10.15 -6.19
N LEU A 148 -13.39 -11.31 -5.53
CA LEU A 148 -12.27 -12.21 -5.84
C LEU A 148 -12.33 -12.75 -7.27
N ALA A 149 -13.54 -12.84 -7.83
CA ALA A 149 -13.74 -13.20 -9.24
C ALA A 149 -13.13 -12.16 -10.20
N ASP A 150 -13.02 -10.90 -9.77
CA ASP A 150 -12.48 -9.78 -10.54
C ASP A 150 -10.98 -9.57 -10.30
N CYS A 151 -10.38 -10.36 -9.41
CA CYS A 151 -8.99 -10.26 -9.02
C CYS A 151 -8.18 -11.43 -9.60
N GLY A 152 -7.14 -11.13 -10.37
CA GLY A 152 -6.25 -12.14 -10.97
C GLY A 152 -4.76 -11.89 -10.66
N PHE A 153 -3.94 -12.95 -10.69
CA PHE A 153 -2.47 -12.86 -10.56
C PHE A 153 -1.71 -13.04 -11.90
N SER A 154 -2.45 -13.45 -12.92
CA SER A 154 -2.12 -13.51 -14.36
C SER A 154 -3.45 -13.20 -15.07
N GLY A 155 -3.46 -12.37 -16.13
CA GLY A 155 -4.72 -11.81 -16.69
C GLY A 155 -5.78 -12.86 -17.04
N THR A 156 -7.07 -12.57 -17.18
CA THR A 156 -7.96 -11.38 -16.94
C THR A 156 -8.95 -11.75 -15.81
N PRO A 157 -9.49 -10.84 -14.94
CA PRO A 157 -10.26 -9.60 -15.21
C PRO A 157 -9.86 -8.42 -14.25
N PRO A 158 -10.63 -7.30 -14.06
CA PRO A 158 -10.14 -5.92 -14.13
C PRO A 158 -8.99 -5.54 -13.17
N TYR A 159 -8.77 -6.28 -12.08
CA TYR A 159 -7.69 -6.04 -11.13
C TYR A 159 -6.62 -7.13 -11.19
N ARG A 160 -5.46 -6.79 -11.75
CA ARG A 160 -4.32 -7.71 -11.88
C ARG A 160 -3.28 -7.49 -10.79
N PHE A 161 -3.30 -8.31 -9.75
CA PHE A 161 -2.34 -8.29 -8.65
C PHE A 161 -0.98 -8.88 -9.04
N SER A 162 0.09 -8.29 -8.52
CA SER A 162 1.41 -8.90 -8.52
C SER A 162 1.46 -10.08 -7.56
N ARG A 163 2.22 -11.12 -7.90
CA ARG A 163 2.54 -12.21 -6.97
C ARG A 163 3.58 -11.80 -5.92
N ARG A 164 4.28 -10.69 -6.13
CA ARG A 164 5.22 -10.13 -5.17
C ARG A 164 4.46 -9.40 -4.07
N VAL A 165 4.68 -9.82 -2.84
CA VAL A 165 4.08 -9.24 -1.64
C VAL A 165 5.19 -8.72 -0.75
N TYR A 166 4.99 -7.54 -0.18
CA TYR A 166 5.86 -7.01 0.86
C TYR A 166 5.13 -7.14 2.18
N ARG A 167 5.72 -7.87 3.12
CA ARG A 167 5.13 -8.08 4.44
C ARG A 167 5.87 -7.21 5.44
N LEU A 168 5.15 -6.28 6.06
CA LEU A 168 5.58 -5.52 7.21
C LEU A 168 5.01 -6.20 8.46
N ARG A 169 5.80 -6.39 9.52
CA ARG A 169 5.36 -7.06 10.74
C ARG A 169 6.02 -6.49 11.98
N ARG A 170 5.34 -6.62 13.12
CA ARG A 170 5.93 -6.35 14.43
C ARG A 170 7.01 -7.41 14.76
N VAL A 171 8.02 -7.01 15.53
CA VAL A 171 9.12 -7.87 16.01
C VAL A 171 9.01 -8.04 17.52
#